data_AF-A0A0D8X5I1-F1
#
_entry.id   AF-A0A0D8X5I1-F1
#
_cell.length_a   1.000
_cell.length_b   1.000
_cell.length_c   1.000
_cell.angle_alpha   90.00
_cell.angle_beta   90.00
_cell.angle_gamma   90.00
#
_symmetry.space_group_name_H-M   'P 1'
#
loop_
_entity.id
_entity.type
_entity.pdbx_description
1 polymer ?
#
loop_
_entity_poly.entity_id
_entity_poly.type
_entity_poly.pdbx_seq_one_letter_code
_entity_poly.pdbx_strand_id
1 'polypeptide(L)'
;MKHDCKTKNGLVVRATVEGGTIVASLESVVLSKTAASDIYNPVTKELLVKAGELIDENKVKQINIAGVCALCYGRDLAAGRIVSIGEAVGVIAAQSVGEPGTQLTMRAFHIGGVMTTGVESSNIVAPINAKIKLNNSNIIIDKIWDEIVISRSCEVVLIDSLGSEKLRYSVPYGAKLYVNEGQSVKIGGRIAEWDPYTLHIITERTGIVSYRNLKDGVSITKVMDESTGISSKVVKDWKLHSGGAN
;
A
#
# COMPACT_ATOMS: atom_id res chain seq x y z
N MET A 1 32.47 -28.52 -28.67
CA MET A 1 31.95 -28.24 -27.32
C MET A 1 33.12 -28.24 -26.34
N LYS A 2 33.24 -27.22 -25.50
CA LYS A 2 34.26 -27.18 -24.44
C LYS A 2 33.54 -27.46 -23.11
N HIS A 3 34.05 -28.40 -22.31
CA HIS A 3 33.39 -28.83 -21.07
C HIS A 3 33.19 -27.72 -20.04
N ASP A 4 34.04 -26.69 -20.08
CA ASP A 4 33.95 -25.55 -19.17
C ASP A 4 34.46 -24.28 -19.87
N CYS A 5 33.66 -23.21 -19.80
CA CYS A 5 34.02 -21.88 -20.30
C CYS A 5 34.77 -21.03 -19.26
N LYS A 6 34.97 -21.54 -18.04
CA LYS A 6 35.64 -20.90 -16.89
C LYS A 6 35.04 -19.55 -16.49
N THR A 7 33.76 -19.34 -16.81
CA THR A 7 33.05 -18.13 -16.40
C THR A 7 32.83 -18.15 -14.89
N LYS A 8 33.08 -17.00 -14.24
CA LYS A 8 32.74 -16.79 -12.83
C LYS A 8 31.39 -16.10 -12.65
N ASN A 9 30.73 -15.75 -13.75
CA ASN A 9 29.44 -15.08 -13.73
C ASN A 9 28.32 -16.12 -13.65
N GLY A 10 27.42 -15.94 -12.70
CA GLY A 10 26.21 -16.75 -12.52
C GLY A 10 24.96 -15.89 -12.49
N LEU A 11 23.80 -16.54 -12.55
CA LEU A 11 22.50 -15.91 -12.36
C LEU A 11 21.99 -16.19 -10.96
N VAL A 12 21.43 -15.18 -10.30
CA VAL A 12 20.78 -15.35 -8.99
C VAL A 12 19.41 -15.97 -9.21
N VAL A 13 19.20 -17.16 -8.67
CA VAL A 13 17.94 -17.90 -8.77
C VAL A 13 17.15 -17.74 -7.48
N ARG A 14 15.82 -17.56 -7.61
CA ARG A 14 14.87 -17.48 -6.50
C ARG A 14 13.65 -18.34 -6.82
N ALA A 15 12.91 -18.75 -5.79
CA ALA A 15 11.60 -19.36 -5.98
C ALA A 15 10.65 -18.35 -6.65
N THR A 16 9.87 -18.80 -7.62
CA THR A 16 8.88 -17.95 -8.31
C THR A 16 7.58 -18.00 -7.53
N VAL A 17 7.18 -16.85 -6.98
CA VAL A 17 5.94 -16.68 -6.22
C VAL A 17 5.06 -15.69 -6.99
N GLU A 18 3.86 -16.13 -7.38
CA GLU A 18 2.85 -15.29 -8.01
C GLU A 18 1.60 -15.30 -7.14
N GLY A 19 1.09 -14.12 -6.75
CA GLY A 19 -0.18 -14.03 -6.01
C GLY A 19 -0.21 -14.75 -4.65
N GLY A 20 0.94 -15.04 -4.04
CA GLY A 20 1.03 -15.75 -2.77
C GLY A 20 1.06 -17.28 -2.88
N THR A 21 0.98 -17.84 -4.10
CA THR A 21 1.22 -19.26 -4.35
C THR A 21 2.61 -19.48 -4.96
N ILE A 22 3.29 -20.54 -4.53
CA ILE A 22 4.62 -20.89 -5.04
C ILE A 22 4.40 -21.63 -6.37
N VAL A 23 4.69 -20.96 -7.48
CA VAL A 23 4.54 -21.52 -8.84
C VAL A 23 5.72 -22.42 -9.19
N ALA A 24 6.92 -22.07 -8.72
CA ALA A 24 8.12 -22.90 -8.84
C ALA A 24 8.96 -22.84 -7.56
N SER A 25 9.18 -23.99 -6.93
CA SER A 25 10.02 -24.10 -5.74
C SER A 25 11.49 -23.90 -6.09
N LEU A 26 12.29 -23.44 -5.11
CA LEU A 26 13.74 -23.29 -5.31
C LEU A 26 14.39 -24.62 -5.74
N GLU A 27 13.89 -25.74 -5.23
CA GLU A 27 14.36 -27.09 -5.60
C GLU A 27 14.25 -27.36 -7.10
N SER A 28 13.08 -27.09 -7.70
CA SER A 28 12.86 -27.38 -9.12
C SER A 28 13.64 -26.44 -10.03
N VAL A 29 13.89 -25.21 -9.58
CA VAL A 29 14.69 -24.24 -10.35
C VAL A 29 16.18 -24.49 -10.21
N VAL A 30 16.66 -25.08 -9.12
CA VAL A 30 18.11 -25.30 -8.87
C VAL A 30 18.58 -26.70 -9.27
N LEU A 31 17.67 -27.69 -9.33
CA LEU A 31 17.96 -29.05 -9.77
C LEU A 31 18.59 -29.05 -11.19
N SER A 32 19.61 -29.89 -11.39
CA SER A 32 20.31 -30.05 -12.66
C SER A 32 21.07 -28.79 -13.15
N LYS A 33 21.29 -27.81 -12.28
CA LYS A 33 22.17 -26.66 -12.55
C LYS A 33 23.52 -26.82 -11.85
N THR A 34 24.52 -26.10 -12.35
CA THR A 34 25.87 -26.06 -11.76
C THR A 34 26.02 -24.82 -10.88
N ALA A 35 26.60 -24.98 -9.69
CA ALA A 35 26.84 -23.85 -8.80
C ALA A 35 27.93 -22.91 -9.37
N ALA A 36 27.63 -21.61 -9.46
CA ALA A 36 28.60 -20.62 -9.94
C ALA A 36 29.62 -20.19 -8.85
N SER A 37 29.26 -20.35 -7.58
CA SER A 37 30.07 -20.03 -6.40
C SER A 37 29.87 -21.09 -5.32
N ASP A 38 30.80 -21.16 -4.36
CA ASP A 38 30.67 -22.05 -3.22
C ASP A 38 29.43 -21.70 -2.38
N ILE A 39 28.61 -22.69 -2.06
CA ILE A 39 27.40 -22.56 -1.24
C ILE A 39 27.73 -23.12 0.14
N TYR A 40 27.59 -22.28 1.16
CA TYR A 40 27.85 -22.65 2.56
C TYR A 40 26.54 -22.76 3.34
N ASN A 41 26.53 -23.62 4.34
CA ASN A 41 25.45 -23.66 5.32
C ASN A 41 25.51 -22.39 6.18
N PRO A 42 24.43 -21.60 6.30
CA PRO A 42 24.44 -20.37 7.09
C PRO A 42 24.66 -20.61 8.59
N VAL A 43 24.37 -21.83 9.08
CA VAL A 43 24.47 -22.19 10.51
C VAL A 43 25.80 -22.87 10.83
N THR A 44 26.16 -23.93 10.11
CA THR A 44 27.39 -24.70 10.40
C THR A 44 28.63 -24.12 9.71
N LYS A 45 28.46 -23.20 8.75
CA LYS A 45 29.52 -22.70 7.85
C LYS A 45 30.25 -23.80 7.06
N GLU A 46 29.67 -25.00 7.02
CA GLU A 46 30.19 -26.10 6.22
C GLU A 46 29.87 -25.87 4.74
N LEU A 47 30.78 -26.29 3.87
CA LEU A 47 30.61 -26.18 2.44
C LEU A 47 29.60 -27.24 1.97
N LEU A 48 28.45 -26.80 1.43
CA LEU A 48 27.38 -27.65 0.93
C LEU A 48 27.60 -28.05 -0.53
N VAL A 49 27.97 -27.08 -1.38
CA VAL A 49 28.24 -27.30 -2.80
C VAL A 49 29.43 -26.47 -3.24
N LYS A 50 30.37 -27.06 -3.98
CA LYS A 50 31.54 -26.36 -4.50
C LYS A 50 31.22 -25.65 -5.82
N ALA A 51 31.89 -24.54 -6.10
CA ALA A 51 31.78 -23.86 -7.38
C ALA A 51 32.19 -24.80 -8.54
N GLY A 52 31.37 -24.86 -9.59
CA GLY A 52 31.55 -25.75 -10.74
C GLY A 52 30.96 -27.16 -10.55
N GLU A 53 30.35 -27.44 -9.40
CA GLU A 53 29.75 -28.74 -9.10
C GLU A 53 28.26 -28.79 -9.48
N LEU A 54 27.79 -29.93 -9.99
CA LEU A 54 26.39 -30.15 -10.34
C LEU A 54 25.55 -30.35 -9.07
N ILE A 55 24.36 -29.75 -9.06
CA ILE A 55 23.44 -29.79 -7.94
C ILE A 55 22.48 -30.98 -8.11
N ASP A 56 22.76 -32.05 -7.37
CA ASP A 56 21.95 -33.27 -7.30
C ASP A 56 20.85 -33.17 -6.24
N GLU A 57 19.85 -34.06 -6.31
CA GLU A 57 18.70 -34.13 -5.38
C GLU A 57 19.11 -34.14 -3.90
N ASN A 58 20.21 -34.82 -3.56
CA ASN A 58 20.72 -34.88 -2.18
C ASN A 58 21.26 -33.53 -1.69
N LYS A 59 21.89 -32.75 -2.57
CA LYS A 59 22.43 -31.41 -2.26
C LYS A 59 21.32 -30.37 -2.20
N VAL A 60 20.30 -30.49 -3.07
CA VAL A 60 19.09 -29.65 -3.01
C VAL A 60 18.43 -29.74 -1.64
N LYS A 61 18.29 -30.95 -1.09
CA LYS A 61 17.75 -31.15 0.26
C LYS A 61 18.59 -30.45 1.33
N GLN A 62 19.91 -30.44 1.21
CA GLN A 62 20.80 -29.74 2.15
C GLN A 62 20.70 -28.21 2.02
N ILE A 63 20.55 -27.68 0.81
CA ILE A 63 20.36 -26.24 0.54
C ILE A 63 19.03 -25.75 1.14
N ASN A 64 17.98 -26.55 1.06
CA ASN A 64 16.66 -26.21 1.57
C ASN A 64 16.56 -26.17 3.11
N ILE A 65 17.58 -26.65 3.83
CA ILE A 65 17.66 -26.60 5.31
C ILE A 65 18.17 -25.22 5.79
N ALA A 66 18.48 -24.29 4.87
CA ALA A 66 18.87 -22.92 5.22
C ALA A 66 17.70 -22.16 5.87
N GLY A 67 17.57 -22.30 7.19
CA GLY A 67 16.60 -21.57 8.01
C GLY A 67 16.93 -20.09 8.17
N VAL A 68 16.05 -19.37 8.85
CA VAL A 68 16.20 -17.94 9.14
C VAL A 68 16.92 -17.75 10.47
N CYS A 69 17.89 -16.82 10.52
CA CYS A 69 18.60 -16.49 11.76
C CYS A 69 17.68 -15.79 12.77
N ALA A 70 17.87 -16.02 14.08
CA ALA A 70 17.01 -15.42 15.12
C ALA A 70 17.01 -13.89 15.09
N LEU A 71 18.14 -13.26 14.75
CA LEU A 71 18.24 -11.80 14.56
C LEU A 71 17.52 -11.29 13.31
N CYS A 72 17.45 -12.14 12.27
CA CYS A 72 16.81 -11.84 10.99
C CYS A 72 15.28 -11.93 11.12
N TYR A 73 14.79 -12.91 11.88
CA TYR A 73 13.37 -13.08 12.19
C TYR A 73 12.92 -12.10 13.29
N GLY A 74 13.78 -11.85 14.27
CA GLY A 74 13.53 -10.91 15.36
C GLY A 74 12.71 -11.51 16.50
N ARG A 75 11.53 -10.94 16.74
CA ARG A 75 10.70 -11.24 17.92
C ARG A 75 9.55 -12.15 17.50
N ASP A 76 9.32 -13.21 18.28
CA ASP A 76 8.08 -13.97 18.17
C ASP A 76 6.91 -13.09 18.64
N LEU A 77 5.91 -12.92 17.77
CA LEU A 77 4.73 -12.08 18.01
C LEU A 77 3.75 -12.73 19.00
N ALA A 78 3.81 -14.05 19.20
CA ALA A 78 2.95 -14.76 20.15
C ALA A 78 3.50 -14.68 21.59
N ALA A 79 4.78 -15.00 21.80
CA ALA A 79 5.39 -14.96 23.12
C ALA A 79 5.99 -13.60 23.52
N GLY A 80 6.14 -12.66 22.57
CA GLY A 80 6.70 -11.35 22.83
C GLY A 80 8.17 -11.41 23.30
N ARG A 81 8.95 -12.39 22.88
CA ARG A 81 10.40 -12.49 23.15
C ARG A 81 11.17 -12.76 21.87
N ILE A 82 12.50 -12.64 21.90
CA ILE A 82 13.33 -13.04 20.75
C ILE A 82 13.06 -14.51 20.45
N VAL A 83 12.94 -14.84 19.16
CA VAL A 83 12.59 -16.18 18.69
C VAL A 83 13.59 -17.22 19.20
N SER A 84 13.08 -18.38 19.60
CA SER A 84 13.92 -19.45 20.15
C SER A 84 14.66 -20.17 19.03
N ILE A 85 15.88 -20.61 19.30
CA ILE A 85 16.63 -21.43 18.34
C ILE A 85 15.89 -22.77 18.20
N GLY A 86 15.55 -23.15 16.95
CA GLY A 86 14.80 -24.37 16.64
C GLY A 86 13.28 -24.18 16.51
N GLU A 87 12.78 -22.95 16.61
CA GLU A 87 11.37 -22.64 16.44
C GLU A 87 10.93 -22.74 14.96
N ALA A 88 9.79 -23.38 14.69
CA ALA A 88 9.31 -23.70 13.34
C ALA A 88 8.67 -22.48 12.65
N VAL A 89 9.45 -21.42 12.45
CA VAL A 89 9.00 -20.13 11.90
C VAL A 89 8.29 -20.22 10.54
N GLY A 90 8.65 -21.20 9.70
CA GLY A 90 8.00 -21.42 8.40
C GLY A 90 6.55 -21.91 8.53
N VAL A 91 6.26 -22.78 9.51
CA VAL A 91 4.90 -23.28 9.76
C VAL A 91 4.04 -22.18 10.36
N ILE A 92 4.60 -21.42 11.30
CA ILE A 92 3.94 -20.26 11.93
C ILE A 92 3.56 -19.22 10.86
N ALA A 93 4.48 -18.91 9.94
CA ALA A 93 4.21 -17.98 8.83
C ALA A 93 3.12 -18.50 7.88
N ALA A 94 3.15 -19.79 7.53
CA ALA A 94 2.14 -20.39 6.65
C ALA A 94 0.74 -20.36 7.28
N GLN A 95 0.61 -20.69 8.57
CA GLN A 95 -0.66 -20.64 9.29
C GLN A 95 -1.17 -19.20 9.47
N SER A 96 -0.28 -18.26 9.77
CA SER A 96 -0.62 -16.83 9.95
C SER A 96 -1.20 -16.18 8.69
N VAL A 97 -0.96 -16.75 7.52
CA VAL A 97 -1.59 -16.33 6.26
C VAL A 97 -2.80 -17.21 5.91
N GLY A 98 -2.66 -18.52 6.07
CA GLY A 98 -3.65 -19.49 5.63
C GLY A 98 -4.95 -19.47 6.43
N GLU A 99 -4.88 -19.46 7.76
CA GLU A 99 -6.07 -19.51 8.63
C GLU A 99 -6.90 -18.22 8.56
N PRO A 100 -6.29 -17.01 8.60
CA PRO A 100 -7.06 -15.79 8.37
C PRO A 100 -7.63 -15.70 6.95
N GLY A 101 -6.94 -16.26 5.94
CA GLY A 101 -7.41 -16.27 4.55
C GLY A 101 -8.64 -17.15 4.32
N THR A 102 -8.64 -18.37 4.88
CA THR A 102 -9.82 -19.24 4.86
C THR A 102 -10.97 -18.67 5.70
N GLN A 103 -10.65 -18.01 6.82
CA GLN A 103 -11.65 -17.33 7.64
C GLN A 103 -12.25 -16.12 6.92
N LEU A 104 -11.43 -15.30 6.26
CA LEU A 104 -11.88 -14.11 5.55
C LEU A 104 -12.75 -14.48 4.36
N THR A 105 -12.37 -15.51 3.60
CA THR A 105 -13.21 -16.02 2.49
C THR A 105 -14.52 -16.58 3.01
N MET A 106 -14.52 -17.39 4.07
CA MET A 106 -15.76 -17.84 4.69
C MET A 106 -16.63 -16.68 5.17
N ARG A 107 -16.08 -15.70 5.90
CA ARG A 107 -16.84 -14.51 6.33
C ARG A 107 -17.35 -13.71 5.14
N ALA A 108 -16.54 -13.51 4.10
CA ALA A 108 -16.92 -12.79 2.89
C ALA A 108 -18.05 -13.49 2.14
N PHE A 109 -18.15 -14.82 2.13
CA PHE A 109 -19.27 -15.53 1.52
C PHE A 109 -20.52 -15.57 2.41
N HIS A 110 -20.35 -15.76 3.72
CA HIS A 110 -21.50 -15.80 4.65
C HIS A 110 -22.13 -14.41 4.88
N ILE A 111 -21.33 -13.35 4.77
CA ILE A 111 -21.77 -11.94 4.80
C ILE A 111 -21.99 -11.41 3.37
N GLY A 112 -21.64 -12.21 2.35
CA GLY A 112 -21.45 -11.88 0.93
C GLY A 112 -22.68 -11.53 0.10
N GLY A 113 -23.72 -11.02 0.73
CA GLY A 113 -24.86 -10.40 0.04
C GLY A 113 -25.01 -8.90 0.34
N VAL A 114 -24.32 -8.38 1.35
CA VAL A 114 -24.42 -6.96 1.70
C VAL A 114 -23.10 -6.30 1.32
N MET A 115 -23.04 -5.73 0.12
CA MET A 115 -22.09 -4.65 -0.19
C MET A 115 -22.39 -3.49 0.77
N THR A 116 -21.94 -3.61 2.01
CA THR A 116 -21.48 -2.44 2.75
C THR A 116 -20.07 -2.23 2.26
N THR A 117 -19.95 -1.69 1.04
CA THR A 117 -18.81 -0.82 0.72
C THR A 117 -18.69 0.04 1.97
N GLY A 118 -17.63 -0.16 2.75
CA GLY A 118 -17.43 0.61 3.97
C GLY A 118 -17.67 2.04 3.53
N VAL A 119 -18.75 2.65 4.06
CA VAL A 119 -19.10 4.01 3.69
C VAL A 119 -17.94 4.80 4.24
N GLU A 120 -16.93 5.01 3.38
CA GLU A 120 -15.87 5.96 3.62
C GLU A 120 -16.64 7.22 3.99
N SER A 121 -16.50 7.61 5.25
CA SER A 121 -17.38 8.61 5.83
C SER A 121 -17.14 9.87 5.04
N SER A 122 -18.06 10.17 4.12
CA SER A 122 -18.00 11.31 3.22
C SER A 122 -18.41 12.58 3.93
N ASN A 123 -18.79 12.49 5.20
CA ASN A 123 -19.20 13.61 6.01
C ASN A 123 -18.81 13.43 7.48
N ILE A 124 -18.70 14.57 8.16
CA ILE A 124 -18.57 14.66 9.60
C ILE A 124 -19.86 15.29 10.13
N VAL A 125 -20.50 14.60 11.05
CA VAL A 125 -21.70 15.07 11.76
C VAL A 125 -21.36 15.23 13.24
N ALA A 126 -21.85 16.30 13.86
CA ALA A 126 -21.65 16.57 15.27
C ALA A 126 -22.37 15.52 16.15
N PRO A 127 -21.66 14.68 16.93
CA PRO A 127 -22.28 13.70 17.80
C PRO A 127 -22.75 14.29 19.14
N ILE A 128 -22.33 15.52 19.46
CA ILE A 128 -22.68 16.23 20.70
C ILE A 128 -22.96 17.70 20.40
N ASN A 129 -23.65 18.36 21.31
CA ASN A 129 -23.76 19.82 21.30
C ASN A 129 -22.40 20.39 21.73
N ALA A 130 -21.73 21.11 20.84
CA ALA A 130 -20.40 21.66 21.10
C ALA A 130 -20.15 22.91 20.27
N LYS A 131 -19.17 23.70 20.71
CA LYS A 131 -18.61 24.82 19.98
C LYS A 131 -17.46 24.31 19.12
N ILE A 132 -17.44 24.74 17.86
CA ILE A 132 -16.41 24.32 16.90
C ILE A 132 -15.19 25.22 17.04
N LYS A 133 -14.02 24.60 17.10
CA LYS A 133 -12.72 25.26 16.93
C LYS A 133 -12.01 24.62 15.75
N LEU A 134 -11.59 25.46 14.81
CA LEU A 134 -10.85 25.03 13.63
C LEU A 134 -9.36 25.24 13.90
N ASN A 135 -8.56 24.19 13.76
CA ASN A 135 -7.10 24.28 13.83
C ASN A 135 -6.54 24.18 12.42
N ASN A 136 -5.65 25.12 12.09
CA ASN A 136 -4.95 25.19 10.81
C ASN A 136 -5.90 25.22 9.58
N SER A 137 -7.00 25.96 9.71
CA SER A 137 -8.00 26.15 8.66
C SER A 137 -7.57 27.25 7.69
N ASN A 138 -6.98 26.85 6.58
CA ASN A 138 -6.97 27.69 5.39
C ASN A 138 -8.21 27.33 4.57
N ILE A 139 -9.11 28.30 4.41
CA ILE A 139 -10.40 28.14 3.74
C ILE A 139 -10.46 29.13 2.58
N ILE A 140 -10.99 28.68 1.45
CA ILE A 140 -11.34 29.55 0.33
C ILE A 140 -12.85 29.50 0.11
N ILE A 141 -13.40 30.58 -0.46
CA ILE A 141 -14.81 30.64 -0.84
C ILE A 141 -14.87 30.42 -2.35
N ASP A 142 -15.59 29.39 -2.78
CA ASP A 142 -15.83 29.12 -4.20
C ASP A 142 -16.85 30.10 -4.80
N LYS A 143 -16.98 30.12 -6.14
CA LYS A 143 -17.96 30.94 -6.86
C LYS A 143 -19.42 30.66 -6.46
N ILE A 144 -19.67 29.49 -5.88
CA ILE A 144 -21.00 29.05 -5.41
C ILE A 144 -21.21 29.44 -3.93
N TRP A 145 -20.30 30.21 -3.32
CA TRP A 145 -20.30 30.57 -1.89
C TRP A 145 -20.07 29.38 -0.94
N ASP A 146 -19.55 28.27 -1.45
CA ASP A 146 -19.11 27.13 -0.63
C ASP A 146 -17.74 27.43 0.00
N GLU A 147 -17.61 27.18 1.30
CA GLU A 147 -16.32 27.22 2.01
C GLU A 147 -15.59 25.90 1.82
N ILE A 148 -14.39 25.95 1.22
CA ILE A 148 -13.59 24.75 0.93
C ILE A 148 -12.25 24.81 1.65
N VAL A 149 -11.89 23.72 2.32
CA VAL A 149 -10.63 23.58 3.04
C VAL A 149 -9.49 23.28 2.07
N ILE A 150 -8.44 24.12 2.10
CA ILE A 150 -7.21 23.95 1.30
C ILE A 150 -6.00 23.55 2.16
N SER A 151 -6.18 23.37 3.47
CA SER A 151 -5.12 22.88 4.35
C SER A 151 -5.10 21.34 4.37
N ARG A 152 -3.89 20.75 4.31
CA ARG A 152 -3.70 19.29 4.43
C ARG A 152 -3.73 18.77 5.86
N SER A 153 -3.65 19.66 6.84
CA SER A 153 -3.65 19.35 8.27
C SER A 153 -4.72 20.15 9.01
N CYS A 154 -5.87 20.33 8.36
CA CYS A 154 -7.04 20.94 8.98
C CYS A 154 -7.65 19.96 10.00
N GLU A 155 -7.84 20.43 11.22
CA GLU A 155 -8.52 19.66 12.26
C GLU A 155 -9.72 20.43 12.79
N VAL A 156 -10.84 19.74 12.95
CA VAL A 156 -12.05 20.26 13.63
C VAL A 156 -12.07 19.70 15.04
N VAL A 157 -12.05 20.59 16.02
CA VAL A 157 -12.15 20.26 17.44
C VAL A 157 -13.51 20.68 17.98
N LEU A 158 -14.21 19.75 18.64
CA LEU A 158 -15.46 20.01 19.34
C LEU A 158 -15.17 20.30 20.81
N ILE A 159 -15.51 21.52 21.22
CA ILE A 159 -15.32 22.03 22.58
C ILE A 159 -16.67 22.07 23.29
N ASP A 160 -16.72 21.51 24.50
CA ASP A 160 -17.91 21.57 25.35
C ASP A 160 -18.12 22.99 25.93
N SER A 161 -19.30 23.26 26.46
CA SER A 161 -19.64 24.46 27.23
C SER A 161 -18.64 24.79 28.37
N LEU A 162 -17.96 23.78 28.89
CA LEU A 162 -16.92 23.88 29.93
C LEU A 162 -15.51 24.16 29.38
N GLY A 163 -15.35 24.35 28.06
CA GLY A 163 -14.06 24.67 27.43
C GLY A 163 -13.11 23.48 27.22
N SER A 164 -13.56 22.25 27.52
CA SER A 164 -12.76 21.03 27.30
C SER A 164 -12.93 20.49 25.88
N GLU A 165 -11.82 20.12 25.24
CA GLU A 165 -11.81 19.40 23.95
C GLU A 165 -12.36 17.99 24.16
N LYS A 166 -13.49 17.65 23.52
CA LYS A 166 -14.10 16.32 23.63
C LYS A 166 -13.72 15.41 22.47
N LEU A 167 -13.71 15.97 21.27
CA LEU A 167 -13.54 15.22 20.03
C LEU A 167 -12.72 16.04 19.04
N ARG A 168 -11.93 15.35 18.23
CA ARG A 168 -11.10 15.92 17.18
C ARG A 168 -11.26 15.09 15.91
N TYR A 169 -11.50 15.77 14.79
CA TYR A 169 -11.63 15.16 13.47
C TYR A 169 -10.61 15.78 12.52
N SER A 170 -9.91 14.95 11.76
CA SER A 170 -9.06 15.42 10.66
C SER A 170 -9.93 15.65 9.43
N VAL A 171 -9.84 16.83 8.82
CA VAL A 171 -10.60 17.19 7.61
C VAL A 171 -9.67 17.10 6.40
N PRO A 172 -10.03 16.35 5.35
CA PRO A 172 -9.20 16.22 4.16
C PRO A 172 -9.19 17.49 3.30
N TYR A 173 -8.18 17.60 2.44
CA TYR A 173 -8.07 18.67 1.45
C TYR A 173 -9.24 18.61 0.45
N GLY A 174 -9.86 19.77 0.20
CA GLY A 174 -11.00 19.90 -0.70
C GLY A 174 -12.35 19.56 -0.07
N ALA A 175 -12.40 19.31 1.25
CA ALA A 175 -13.66 19.16 1.96
C ALA A 175 -14.43 20.48 1.99
N LYS A 176 -15.73 20.41 1.74
CA LYS A 176 -16.69 21.50 1.96
C LYS A 176 -17.00 21.60 3.44
N LEU A 177 -16.97 22.81 3.96
CA LEU A 177 -17.17 23.10 5.37
C LEU A 177 -18.46 23.90 5.54
N TYR A 178 -19.32 23.48 6.48
CA TYR A 178 -20.65 24.09 6.69
C TYR A 178 -20.73 24.98 7.93
N VAL A 179 -19.62 25.13 8.65
CA VAL A 179 -19.58 25.64 10.02
C VAL A 179 -18.41 26.58 10.23
N ASN A 180 -18.67 27.77 10.74
CA ASN A 180 -17.63 28.75 10.95
C ASN A 180 -16.88 28.56 12.28
N GLU A 181 -15.68 29.14 12.40
CA GLU A 181 -14.89 29.10 13.64
C GLU A 181 -15.68 29.73 14.80
N GLY A 182 -15.80 29.00 15.91
CA GLY A 182 -16.56 29.43 17.08
C GLY A 182 -18.08 29.26 16.98
N GLN A 183 -18.60 28.70 15.88
CA GLN A 183 -20.03 28.39 15.77
C GLN A 183 -20.42 27.25 16.72
N SER A 184 -21.60 27.36 17.35
CA SER A 184 -22.17 26.28 18.16
C SER A 184 -23.01 25.36 17.27
N VAL A 185 -22.72 24.07 17.30
CA VAL A 185 -23.49 23.05 16.57
C VAL A 185 -24.32 22.21 17.54
N LYS A 186 -25.53 21.86 17.09
CA LYS A 186 -26.37 20.88 17.77
C LYS A 186 -26.01 19.47 17.31
N ILE A 187 -26.37 18.48 18.12
CA ILE A 187 -26.29 17.07 17.74
C ILE A 187 -26.97 16.83 16.38
N GLY A 188 -26.29 16.11 15.48
CA GLY A 188 -26.77 15.88 14.12
C GLY A 188 -26.43 16.99 13.11
N GLY A 189 -25.81 18.10 13.55
CA GLY A 189 -25.35 19.15 12.64
C GLY A 189 -24.24 18.67 11.72
N ARG A 190 -24.33 18.96 10.42
CA ARG A 190 -23.27 18.67 9.45
C ARG A 190 -22.11 19.66 9.62
N ILE A 191 -20.90 19.15 9.73
CA ILE A 191 -19.67 19.93 9.95
C ILE A 191 -18.92 20.08 8.63
N ALA A 192 -18.59 18.96 7.99
CA ALA A 192 -17.86 18.93 6.73
C ALA A 192 -18.34 17.77 5.85
N GLU A 193 -18.17 17.92 4.54
CA GLU A 193 -18.53 16.93 3.53
C GLU A 193 -17.47 16.90 2.41
N TRP A 194 -17.12 15.71 1.95
CA TRP A 194 -16.19 15.49 0.84
C TRP A 194 -16.54 14.22 0.07
N ASP A 195 -16.11 14.16 -1.18
CA ASP A 195 -16.17 12.92 -1.97
C ASP A 195 -14.87 12.12 -1.75
N PRO A 196 -14.94 10.91 -1.18
CA PRO A 196 -13.74 10.11 -0.91
C PRO A 196 -13.07 9.56 -2.18
N TYR A 197 -13.80 9.49 -3.31
CA TYR A 197 -13.26 8.98 -4.57
C TYR A 197 -12.63 10.06 -5.45
N THR A 198 -12.78 11.33 -5.07
CA THR A 198 -12.33 12.47 -5.87
C THR A 198 -11.15 13.18 -5.21
N LEU A 199 -9.99 13.15 -5.89
CA LEU A 199 -8.84 13.97 -5.53
C LEU A 199 -9.01 15.39 -6.10
N HIS A 200 -9.42 16.32 -5.24
CA HIS A 200 -9.61 17.72 -5.62
C HIS A 200 -8.26 18.40 -5.81
N ILE A 201 -8.03 19.01 -6.99
CA ILE A 201 -6.91 19.91 -7.24
C ILE A 201 -7.48 21.33 -7.27
N ILE A 202 -7.21 22.10 -6.23
CA ILE A 202 -7.82 23.41 -6.01
C ILE A 202 -6.73 24.49 -6.07
N THR A 203 -7.05 25.64 -6.66
CA THR A 203 -6.17 26.80 -6.72
C THR A 203 -6.40 27.72 -5.52
N GLU A 204 -5.35 28.10 -4.81
CA GLU A 204 -5.44 29.06 -3.69
C GLU A 204 -5.71 30.50 -4.15
N ARG A 205 -5.46 30.82 -5.43
CA ARG A 205 -5.56 32.16 -5.99
C ARG A 205 -6.31 32.17 -7.32
N THR A 206 -7.02 33.26 -7.56
CA THR A 206 -7.69 33.53 -8.84
C THR A 206 -6.66 33.83 -9.92
N GLY A 207 -6.81 33.23 -11.10
CA GLY A 207 -5.93 33.47 -12.23
C GLY A 207 -6.30 32.64 -13.46
N ILE A 208 -5.44 32.71 -14.48
CA ILE A 208 -5.56 31.92 -15.70
C ILE A 208 -4.77 30.62 -15.50
N VAL A 209 -5.43 29.48 -15.71
CA VAL A 209 -4.79 28.17 -15.64
C VAL A 209 -3.92 27.97 -16.87
N SER A 210 -2.64 27.63 -16.67
CA SER A 210 -1.72 27.26 -17.74
C SER A 210 -1.10 25.90 -17.44
N TYR A 211 -0.95 25.07 -18.46
CA TYR A 211 -0.23 23.80 -18.33
C TYR A 211 1.27 24.07 -18.38
N ARG A 212 2.01 23.54 -17.39
CA ARG A 212 3.48 23.60 -17.38
C ARG A 212 4.03 22.19 -17.52
N ASN A 213 5.00 22.01 -18.41
CA ASN A 213 5.67 20.72 -18.65
C ASN A 213 4.74 19.58 -19.12
N LEU A 214 3.58 19.89 -19.70
CA LEU A 214 2.69 18.92 -20.31
C LEU A 214 2.62 19.16 -21.82
N LYS A 215 2.96 18.15 -22.62
CA LYS A 215 2.85 18.18 -24.09
C LYS A 215 1.70 17.30 -24.55
N ASP A 216 0.83 17.84 -25.41
CA ASP A 216 -0.28 17.10 -26.02
C ASP A 216 0.29 15.93 -26.85
N GLY A 217 -0.29 14.74 -26.70
CA GLY A 217 0.17 13.51 -27.36
C GLY A 217 1.30 12.74 -26.69
N VAL A 218 2.14 13.37 -25.86
CA VAL A 218 3.23 12.67 -25.12
C VAL A 218 2.85 12.42 -23.66
N SER A 219 2.40 13.45 -22.95
CA SER A 219 2.08 13.38 -21.52
C SER A 219 0.59 13.54 -21.23
N ILE A 220 -0.20 13.97 -22.22
CA ILE A 220 -1.65 14.09 -22.12
C ILE A 220 -2.29 13.31 -23.27
N THR A 221 -3.28 12.48 -22.95
CA THR A 221 -4.19 11.89 -23.93
C THR A 221 -5.61 12.40 -23.66
N LYS A 222 -6.32 12.81 -24.71
CA LYS A 222 -7.76 13.09 -24.62
C LYS A 222 -8.49 11.77 -24.73
N VAL A 223 -9.24 11.42 -23.68
CA VAL A 223 -10.17 10.31 -23.68
C VAL A 223 -11.55 10.91 -23.87
N MET A 224 -12.23 10.48 -24.91
CA MET A 224 -13.63 10.82 -25.13
C MET A 224 -14.46 9.72 -24.49
N ASP A 225 -15.33 10.10 -23.57
CA ASP A 225 -16.31 9.18 -23.02
C ASP A 225 -17.43 9.00 -24.05
N GLU A 226 -17.59 7.78 -24.57
CA GLU A 226 -18.56 7.44 -25.63
C GLU A 226 -20.01 7.64 -25.18
N SER A 227 -20.27 7.62 -23.86
CA SER A 227 -21.62 7.73 -23.30
C SER A 227 -22.08 9.18 -23.11
N THR A 228 -21.17 10.06 -22.69
CA THR A 228 -21.47 11.46 -22.36
C THR A 228 -21.01 12.45 -23.43
N GLY A 229 -20.15 12.02 -24.36
CA GLY A 229 -19.51 12.89 -25.34
C GLY A 229 -18.53 13.90 -24.73
N ILE A 230 -18.26 13.81 -23.43
CA ILE A 230 -17.38 14.72 -22.71
C ILE A 230 -15.94 14.27 -22.96
N SER A 231 -15.11 15.19 -23.45
CA SER A 231 -13.68 14.96 -23.59
C SER A 231 -12.96 15.25 -22.28
N SER A 232 -12.35 14.23 -21.68
CA SER A 232 -11.51 14.34 -20.49
C SER A 232 -10.03 14.20 -20.86
N LYS A 233 -9.15 15.00 -20.27
CA LYS A 233 -7.70 14.91 -20.48
C LYS A 233 -7.09 14.06 -19.37
N VAL A 234 -6.47 12.94 -19.75
CA VAL A 234 -5.78 12.04 -18.83
C VAL A 234 -4.27 12.24 -18.96
N VAL A 235 -3.60 12.47 -17.84
CA VAL A 235 -2.13 12.57 -17.78
C VAL A 235 -1.55 11.16 -17.80
N LYS A 236 -0.60 10.90 -18.69
CA LYS A 236 0.13 9.63 -18.78
C LYS A 236 1.60 9.83 -18.45
N ASP A 237 2.19 8.88 -17.75
CA ASP A 237 3.64 8.87 -17.53
C ASP A 237 4.34 8.43 -18.83
N TRP A 238 5.21 9.30 -19.34
CA TRP A 238 5.97 9.04 -20.56
C TRP A 238 7.06 7.98 -20.36
N LYS A 239 7.52 7.73 -19.12
CA LYS A 239 8.57 6.74 -18.82
C LYS A 239 8.13 5.29 -19.03
N LEU A 240 6.83 5.01 -19.00
CA LEU A 240 6.32 3.66 -19.22
C LEU A 240 6.42 3.19 -20.68
N HIS A 241 6.73 4.09 -21.63
CA HIS A 241 6.82 3.77 -23.07
C HIS A 241 8.26 3.76 -23.63
N SER A 242 9.30 4.03 -22.83
CA SER A 242 10.69 3.81 -23.24
C SER A 242 11.14 2.38 -22.94
N GLY A 243 10.40 1.40 -23.45
CA GLY A 243 10.64 -0.02 -23.27
C GLY A 243 10.12 -0.81 -24.46
N GLY A 244 10.79 -0.68 -25.61
CA GLY A 244 10.41 -1.42 -26.82
C GLY A 244 10.84 -0.75 -28.12
N ALA A 245 12.14 -0.51 -28.29
CA ALA A 245 12.74 -0.33 -29.61
C ALA A 245 14.21 -0.77 -29.53
N ASN A 246 14.41 -2.07 -29.67
CA ASN A 246 15.61 -2.67 -30.27
C ASN A 246 15.11 -3.58 -31.38
#